data_AF-A0A955IM17-F1
#
_entry.id   AF-A0A955IM17-F1
#
_cell.length_a   1.000
_cell.length_b   1.000
_cell.length_c   1.000
_cell.angle_alpha   90.00
_cell.angle_beta   90.00
_cell.angle_gamma   90.00
#
_symmetry.space_group_name_H-M   'P 1'
#
loop_
_entity.id
_entity.type
_entity.pdbx_description
1 polymer ?
#
loop_
_entity_poly.entity_id
_entity_poly.type
_entity_poly.pdbx_seq_one_letter_code
_entity_poly.pdbx_strand_id
1 'polypeptide(L)'
;LSGRYLGQPRAFSFTFGFERANVRNAFVPRLWASRRIAMLVDEVRQAGASSAAMPATPAQLRSGEPRLRELTDEILRLSTRFGILTEYTAFLATDGTDLANKEALILGCSTNLRSRAVQDRSGLSAVNQGLNLKSQREQGWVNNDNRYFDAEMKEVAIYSVQQVCDRAFFRRGDQWIDARLFEGVIRLEPDEIVTWGSDRFHDIARRLTAQGRPGVLSLTGASSILMLFDGRVVRIDSPC
;
A
#
# COMPACT_ATOMS: atom_id res chain seq x y z
N LEU A 1 2.75 -16.16 -26.86
CA LEU A 1 1.38 -16.74 -26.87
C LEU A 1 1.22 -17.57 -28.14
N SER A 2 1.04 -18.89 -28.04
CA SER A 2 0.80 -19.78 -29.19
C SER A 2 -0.65 -20.25 -29.20
N GLY A 3 -1.24 -20.38 -30.39
CA GLY A 3 -2.62 -20.83 -30.55
C GLY A 3 -3.03 -20.95 -32.01
N ARG A 4 -4.21 -21.52 -32.27
CA ARG A 4 -4.81 -21.56 -33.61
C ARG A 4 -5.51 -20.23 -33.88
N TYR A 5 -5.06 -19.50 -34.89
CA TYR A 5 -5.68 -18.27 -35.36
C TYR A 5 -6.11 -18.48 -36.82
N LEU A 6 -7.42 -18.40 -37.08
CA LEU A 6 -8.02 -18.73 -38.38
C LEU A 6 -7.65 -20.14 -38.91
N GLY A 7 -7.70 -21.14 -38.04
CA GLY A 7 -7.44 -22.55 -38.39
C GLY A 7 -5.96 -22.93 -38.51
N GLN A 8 -5.05 -21.95 -38.59
CA GLN A 8 -3.61 -22.15 -38.70
C GLN A 8 -2.91 -21.94 -37.34
N PRO A 9 -1.93 -22.78 -36.97
CA PRO A 9 -1.13 -22.54 -35.78
C PRO A 9 -0.28 -21.27 -35.96
N ARG A 10 -0.42 -20.32 -35.03
CA ARG A 10 0.40 -19.09 -34.95
C ARG A 10 1.00 -18.94 -33.55
N ALA A 11 2.19 -18.36 -33.52
CA ALA A 11 2.81 -17.88 -32.30
C ALA A 11 2.98 -16.36 -32.39
N PHE A 12 2.46 -15.65 -31.38
CA PHE A 12 2.65 -14.22 -31.18
C PHE A 12 3.72 -14.02 -30.11
N SER A 13 4.79 -13.33 -30.48
CA SER A 13 5.79 -12.82 -29.56
C SER A 13 5.58 -11.32 -29.39
N PHE A 14 5.66 -10.85 -28.15
CA PHE A 14 5.64 -9.42 -27.83
C PHE A 14 6.94 -9.09 -27.10
N THR A 15 7.69 -8.15 -27.65
CA THR A 15 8.88 -7.60 -27.01
C THR A 15 8.53 -6.22 -26.47
N PHE A 16 8.62 -6.06 -25.15
CA PHE A 16 8.39 -4.78 -24.51
C PHE A 16 9.73 -4.03 -24.40
N GLY A 17 9.82 -2.87 -25.05
CA GLY A 17 10.92 -1.93 -24.86
C GLY A 17 10.63 -1.01 -23.68
N PHE A 18 11.48 -1.02 -22.66
CA PHE A 18 11.29 -0.22 -21.45
C PHE A 18 12.00 1.14 -21.49
N GLU A 19 12.63 1.50 -22.61
CA GLU A 19 13.46 2.72 -22.73
C GLU A 19 12.69 4.04 -22.53
N ARG A 20 11.37 4.02 -22.70
CA ARG A 20 10.49 5.18 -22.48
C ARG A 20 9.64 5.05 -21.21
N ALA A 21 9.88 4.02 -20.40
CA ALA A 21 9.13 3.81 -19.17
C ALA A 21 9.35 5.00 -18.21
N ASN A 22 8.26 5.59 -17.76
CA ASN A 22 8.27 6.70 -16.82
C ASN A 22 7.06 6.62 -15.89
N VAL A 23 7.03 7.49 -14.89
CA VAL A 23 6.01 7.48 -13.83
C VAL A 23 4.76 8.31 -14.15
N ARG A 24 4.58 8.79 -15.38
CA ARG A 24 3.39 9.57 -15.79
C ARG A 24 2.08 8.82 -15.49
N ASN A 25 2.10 7.50 -15.67
CA ASN A 25 0.95 6.62 -15.40
C ASN A 25 1.12 5.84 -14.10
N ALA A 26 1.85 6.38 -13.12
CA ALA A 26 2.06 5.74 -11.80
C ALA A 26 0.76 5.47 -11.02
N PHE A 27 -0.33 6.14 -11.40
CA PHE A 27 -1.66 5.87 -10.87
C PHE A 27 -2.21 4.50 -11.30
N VAL A 28 -1.79 3.95 -12.44
CA VAL A 28 -2.30 2.67 -12.98
C VAL A 28 -1.94 1.48 -12.08
N PRO A 29 -0.66 1.27 -11.67
CA PRO A 29 -0.33 0.25 -10.68
C PRO A 29 -1.10 0.39 -9.38
N ARG A 30 -1.36 1.63 -8.93
CA ARG A 30 -2.09 1.90 -7.70
C ARG A 30 -3.58 1.55 -7.82
N LEU A 31 -4.22 1.91 -8.94
CA LEU A 31 -5.59 1.48 -9.24
C LEU A 31 -5.71 -0.04 -9.31
N TRP A 32 -4.76 -0.70 -9.98
CA TRP A 32 -4.69 -2.16 -10.01
C TRP A 32 -4.58 -2.74 -8.59
N ALA A 33 -3.66 -2.21 -7.78
CA ALA A 33 -3.44 -2.70 -6.41
C ALA A 33 -4.68 -2.52 -5.54
N SER A 34 -5.37 -1.39 -5.67
CA SER A 34 -6.62 -1.13 -4.94
C SER A 34 -7.71 -2.15 -5.30
N ARG A 35 -7.96 -2.35 -6.60
CA ARG A 35 -8.91 -3.37 -7.07
C ARG A 35 -8.48 -4.78 -6.67
N ARG A 36 -7.18 -5.06 -6.65
CA ARG A 36 -6.63 -6.34 -6.20
C ARG A 36 -6.87 -6.59 -4.72
N ILE A 37 -6.65 -5.60 -3.86
CA ILE A 37 -6.99 -5.67 -2.43
C ILE A 37 -8.48 -6.00 -2.26
N ALA A 38 -9.37 -5.33 -3.00
CA ALA A 38 -10.81 -5.59 -2.93
C ALA A 38 -11.19 -7.03 -3.31
N MET A 39 -10.51 -7.61 -4.30
CA MET A 39 -10.69 -9.01 -4.68
C MET A 39 -10.18 -9.97 -3.60
N LEU A 40 -8.99 -9.72 -3.04
CA LEU A 40 -8.40 -10.56 -1.99
C LEU A 40 -9.25 -10.55 -0.71
N VAL A 41 -9.76 -9.39 -0.30
CA VAL A 41 -10.67 -9.29 0.84
C VAL A 41 -11.98 -10.06 0.57
N ASP A 42 -12.50 -10.01 -0.66
CA ASP A 42 -13.68 -10.81 -1.02
C ASP A 42 -13.42 -12.30 -0.88
N GLU A 43 -12.26 -12.78 -1.33
CA GLU A 43 -11.86 -14.18 -1.15
C GLU A 43 -11.78 -14.56 0.33
N VAL A 44 -11.24 -13.69 1.20
CA VAL A 44 -11.23 -13.90 2.66
C VAL A 44 -12.67 -13.97 3.20
N ARG A 45 -13.57 -13.10 2.74
CA ARG A 45 -15.00 -13.12 3.13
C ARG A 45 -15.67 -14.42 2.67
N GLN A 46 -15.37 -14.91 1.48
CA GLN A 46 -15.96 -16.15 0.97
C GLN A 46 -15.42 -17.36 1.74
N ALA A 47 -14.11 -17.44 1.95
CA ALA A 47 -13.48 -18.51 2.72
C ALA A 47 -14.01 -18.57 4.17
N GLY A 48 -14.16 -17.42 4.83
CA GLY A 48 -14.72 -17.34 6.17
C GLY A 48 -16.19 -17.78 6.27
N ALA A 49 -16.96 -17.73 5.18
CA ALA A 49 -18.34 -18.22 5.13
C ALA A 49 -18.43 -19.75 5.00
N SER A 50 -17.42 -20.38 4.41
CA SER A 50 -17.32 -21.84 4.23
C SER A 50 -16.65 -22.58 5.39
N SER A 51 -16.26 -21.83 6.44
CA SER A 51 -15.64 -22.27 7.70
C SER A 51 -14.14 -22.58 7.66
N ALA A 52 -13.37 -21.59 8.14
CA ALA A 52 -12.22 -21.74 9.02
C ALA A 52 -12.14 -20.46 9.87
N ALA A 53 -12.01 -20.58 11.19
CA ALA A 53 -11.77 -19.40 12.02
C ALA A 53 -10.41 -18.80 11.62
N MET A 54 -10.38 -17.50 11.28
CA MET A 54 -9.10 -16.82 11.09
C MET A 54 -8.29 -16.94 12.39
N PRO A 55 -6.98 -17.18 12.29
CA PRO A 55 -6.12 -17.42 13.44
C PRO A 55 -6.12 -16.24 14.42
N ALA A 56 -6.13 -16.53 15.72
CA ALA A 56 -6.18 -15.52 16.78
C ALA A 56 -4.78 -15.05 17.22
N THR A 57 -3.72 -15.77 16.85
CA THR A 57 -2.33 -15.48 17.22
C THR A 57 -1.38 -15.62 16.02
N PRO A 58 -0.18 -14.99 16.02
CA PRO A 58 0.81 -15.17 14.96
C PRO A 58 1.23 -16.63 14.75
N ALA A 59 1.31 -17.41 15.84
CA ALA A 59 1.63 -18.82 15.79
C ALA A 59 0.56 -19.61 15.03
N GLN A 60 -0.72 -19.34 15.29
CA GLN A 60 -1.84 -19.96 14.57
C GLN A 60 -1.92 -19.50 13.12
N LEU A 61 -1.47 -18.29 12.78
CA LEU A 61 -1.38 -17.88 11.38
C LEU A 61 -0.31 -18.64 10.63
N ARG A 62 0.82 -18.93 11.29
CA ARG A 62 1.89 -19.74 10.71
C ARG A 62 1.48 -21.21 10.53
N SER A 63 0.68 -21.77 11.44
CA SER A 63 0.22 -23.17 11.41
C SER A 63 -1.18 -23.38 10.83
N GLY A 64 -1.90 -22.31 10.50
CA GLY A 64 -3.28 -22.33 10.02
C GLY A 64 -3.41 -22.61 8.52
N GLU A 65 -4.54 -22.20 7.94
CA GLU A 65 -4.83 -22.41 6.52
C GLU A 65 -3.86 -21.61 5.62
N PRO A 66 -3.01 -22.28 4.79
CA PRO A 66 -1.99 -21.59 4.00
C PRO A 66 -2.56 -20.51 3.07
N ARG A 67 -3.77 -20.74 2.53
CA ARG A 67 -4.46 -19.81 1.64
C ARG A 67 -4.78 -18.48 2.33
N LEU A 68 -5.36 -18.51 3.53
CA LEU A 68 -5.73 -17.29 4.25
C LEU A 68 -4.50 -16.46 4.64
N ARG A 69 -3.39 -17.13 4.94
CA ARG A 69 -2.10 -16.48 5.17
C ARG A 69 -1.61 -15.74 3.93
N GLU A 70 -1.58 -16.42 2.77
CA GLU A 70 -1.14 -15.80 1.51
C GLU A 70 -2.01 -14.61 1.10
N LEU A 71 -3.33 -14.71 1.27
CA LEU A 71 -4.25 -13.59 1.02
C LEU A 71 -3.96 -12.41 1.94
N THR A 72 -3.76 -12.66 3.24
CA THR A 72 -3.46 -11.61 4.23
C THR A 72 -2.11 -10.95 3.95
N ASP A 73 -1.08 -11.74 3.66
CA ASP A 73 0.26 -11.24 3.35
C ASP A 73 0.22 -10.34 2.10
N GLU A 74 -0.53 -10.74 1.07
CA GLU A 74 -0.66 -9.96 -0.16
C GLU A 74 -1.48 -8.68 0.05
N ILE A 75 -2.57 -8.72 0.83
CA ILE A 75 -3.33 -7.52 1.22
C ILE A 75 -2.40 -6.53 1.92
N LEU A 76 -1.66 -6.99 2.94
CA LEU A 76 -0.75 -6.15 3.70
C LEU A 76 0.36 -5.59 2.81
N ARG A 77 0.98 -6.43 1.96
CA ARG A 77 2.05 -6.02 1.05
C ARG A 77 1.58 -4.93 0.09
N LEU A 78 0.41 -5.09 -0.52
CA LEU A 78 -0.15 -4.10 -1.45
C LEU A 78 -0.54 -2.81 -0.72
N SER A 79 -1.17 -2.91 0.45
CA SER A 79 -1.52 -1.76 1.28
C SER A 79 -0.30 -0.93 1.67
N THR A 80 0.77 -1.57 2.16
CA THR A 80 2.01 -0.89 2.55
C THR A 80 2.72 -0.28 1.34
N ARG A 81 2.95 -1.07 0.28
CA ARG A 81 3.72 -0.62 -0.89
C ARG A 81 3.07 0.55 -1.62
N PHE A 82 1.77 0.51 -1.79
CA PHE A 82 1.03 1.51 -2.58
C PHE A 82 0.38 2.59 -1.73
N GLY A 83 0.44 2.48 -0.39
CA GLY A 83 -0.19 3.43 0.54
C GLY A 83 -1.71 3.40 0.47
N ILE A 84 -2.29 2.22 0.21
CA ILE A 84 -3.74 2.01 0.05
C ILE A 84 -4.27 1.44 1.35
N LEU A 85 -4.93 2.28 2.13
CA LEU A 85 -5.47 1.89 3.42
C LEU A 85 -6.97 1.65 3.32
N THR A 86 -7.39 0.60 4.01
CA THR A 86 -8.77 0.16 4.12
C THR A 86 -9.12 0.01 5.59
N GLU A 87 -10.39 -0.27 5.91
CA GLU A 87 -10.78 -0.65 7.28
C GLU A 87 -10.00 -1.84 7.86
N TYR A 88 -9.31 -2.63 7.02
CA TYR A 88 -8.50 -3.77 7.45
C TYR A 88 -7.03 -3.41 7.72
N THR A 89 -6.54 -2.31 7.15
CA THR A 89 -5.12 -1.89 7.17
C THR A 89 -4.90 -0.46 7.67
N ALA A 90 -5.96 0.26 8.07
CA ALA A 90 -5.90 1.62 8.58
C ALA A 90 -4.94 1.80 9.76
N PHE A 91 -4.72 0.75 10.56
CA PHE A 91 -3.77 0.77 11.68
C PHE A 91 -2.33 1.11 11.23
N LEU A 92 -1.94 0.80 9.97
CA LEU A 92 -0.64 1.17 9.41
C LEU A 92 -0.38 2.68 9.44
N ALA A 93 -1.43 3.49 9.51
CA ALA A 93 -1.34 4.94 9.55
C ALA A 93 -1.12 5.52 10.96
N THR A 94 -1.22 4.68 11.99
CA THR A 94 -1.09 5.11 13.39
C THR A 94 0.37 5.28 13.77
N ASP A 95 0.68 6.31 14.56
CA ASP A 95 2.06 6.59 15.01
C ASP A 95 2.65 5.45 15.84
N GLY A 96 1.82 4.72 16.60
CA GLY A 96 2.25 3.59 17.41
C GLY A 96 2.58 2.31 16.62
N THR A 97 2.32 2.27 15.31
CA THR A 97 2.59 1.08 14.50
C THR A 97 4.02 1.07 13.98
N ASP A 98 4.80 0.10 14.47
CA ASP A 98 6.13 -0.21 13.94
C ASP A 98 6.03 -0.96 12.59
N LEU A 99 6.35 -0.26 11.50
CA LEU A 99 6.31 -0.82 10.14
C LEU A 99 7.48 -1.78 9.86
N ALA A 100 8.50 -1.82 10.71
CA ALA A 100 9.59 -2.79 10.65
C ALA A 100 9.15 -4.17 11.17
N ASN A 101 8.18 -4.21 12.08
CA ASN A 101 7.72 -5.44 12.71
C ASN A 101 6.66 -6.17 11.86
N LYS A 102 7.13 -6.89 10.83
CA LYS A 102 6.26 -7.64 9.91
C LYS A 102 5.28 -8.58 10.62
N GLU A 103 5.70 -9.25 11.69
CA GLU A 103 4.82 -10.17 12.42
C GLU A 103 3.65 -9.44 13.09
N ALA A 104 3.92 -8.27 13.70
CA ALA A 104 2.88 -7.45 14.30
C ALA A 104 1.92 -6.88 13.23
N LEU A 105 2.44 -6.45 12.08
CA LEU A 105 1.60 -5.96 10.98
C LEU A 105 0.67 -7.04 10.44
N ILE A 106 1.21 -8.23 10.21
CA ILE A 106 0.45 -9.38 9.73
C ILE A 106 -0.63 -9.75 10.76
N LEU A 107 -0.31 -9.75 12.05
CA LEU A 107 -1.29 -10.02 13.12
C LEU A 107 -2.40 -8.97 13.15
N GLY A 108 -2.06 -7.68 13.04
CA GLY A 108 -3.03 -6.59 13.00
C GLY A 108 -4.01 -6.72 11.83
N CYS A 109 -3.47 -6.97 10.62
CA CYS A 109 -4.27 -7.18 9.42
C CYS A 109 -5.17 -8.43 9.55
N SER A 110 -4.61 -9.55 10.00
CA SER A 110 -5.34 -10.80 10.25
C SER A 110 -6.48 -10.61 11.25
N THR A 111 -6.24 -9.85 12.31
CA THR A 111 -7.22 -9.56 13.36
C THR A 111 -8.39 -8.76 12.81
N ASN A 112 -8.12 -7.71 12.03
CA ASN A 112 -9.16 -6.89 11.41
C ASN A 112 -9.95 -7.68 10.34
N LEU A 113 -9.27 -8.48 9.53
CA LEU A 113 -9.92 -9.37 8.56
C LEU A 113 -10.82 -10.39 9.27
N ARG A 114 -10.38 -10.97 10.38
CA ARG A 114 -11.22 -11.88 11.19
C ARG A 114 -12.46 -11.17 11.71
N SER A 115 -12.27 -10.11 12.48
CA SER A 115 -13.37 -9.45 13.20
C SER A 115 -14.38 -8.86 12.23
N ARG A 116 -13.91 -8.20 11.17
CA ARG A 116 -14.78 -7.48 10.24
C ARG A 116 -15.23 -8.34 9.06
N ALA A 117 -14.29 -8.92 8.32
CA ALA A 117 -14.61 -9.63 7.07
C ALA A 117 -15.27 -11.00 7.31
N VAL A 118 -14.82 -11.71 8.34
CA VAL A 118 -15.27 -13.08 8.63
C VAL A 118 -16.40 -13.11 9.65
N GLN A 119 -16.28 -12.42 10.77
CA GLN A 119 -17.26 -12.50 11.87
C GLN A 119 -18.43 -11.52 11.69
N ASP A 120 -18.18 -10.29 11.25
CA ASP A 120 -19.20 -9.24 11.15
C ASP A 120 -19.86 -9.19 9.75
N ARG A 121 -20.89 -10.03 9.56
CA ARG A 121 -21.50 -10.29 8.23
C ARG A 121 -22.97 -9.86 8.11
N SER A 122 -23.50 -9.13 9.07
CA SER A 122 -24.90 -8.69 9.08
C SER A 122 -25.05 -7.23 9.51
N GLY A 123 -26.23 -6.65 9.25
CA GLY A 123 -26.53 -5.29 9.70
C GLY A 123 -25.67 -4.22 9.04
N LEU A 124 -25.41 -3.14 9.77
CA LEU A 124 -24.72 -1.95 9.25
C LEU A 124 -23.29 -2.26 8.76
N SER A 125 -22.58 -3.11 9.50
CA SER A 125 -21.23 -3.55 9.13
C SER A 125 -21.18 -4.41 7.86
N ALA A 126 -22.26 -5.10 7.49
CA ALA A 126 -22.29 -5.78 6.19
C ALA A 126 -22.44 -4.78 5.05
N VAL A 127 -23.22 -3.71 5.29
CA VAL A 127 -23.48 -2.64 4.32
C VAL A 127 -22.22 -1.81 4.09
N ASN A 128 -21.53 -1.35 5.14
CA ASN A 128 -20.32 -0.54 4.99
C ASN A 128 -19.23 -1.30 4.20
N GLN A 129 -18.99 -2.57 4.56
CA GLN A 129 -18.02 -3.43 3.88
C GLN A 129 -18.40 -3.66 2.41
N GLY A 130 -19.68 -3.88 2.11
CA GLY A 130 -20.18 -4.02 0.75
C GLY A 130 -19.96 -2.75 -0.09
N LEU A 131 -20.24 -1.58 0.48
CA LEU A 131 -20.03 -0.28 -0.18
C LEU A 131 -18.54 0.00 -0.43
N ASN A 132 -17.70 -0.24 0.58
CA ASN A 132 -16.25 -0.07 0.47
C ASN A 132 -15.67 -0.99 -0.63
N LEU A 133 -16.03 -2.28 -0.62
CA LEU A 133 -15.57 -3.23 -1.63
C LEU A 133 -16.04 -2.88 -3.04
N LYS A 134 -17.31 -2.47 -3.20
CA LYS A 134 -17.85 -2.02 -4.48
C LYS A 134 -17.08 -0.81 -5.00
N SER A 135 -16.93 0.22 -4.17
CA SER A 135 -16.17 1.44 -4.50
C SER A 135 -14.75 1.12 -4.95
N GLN A 136 -14.07 0.21 -4.24
CA GLN A 136 -12.70 -0.17 -4.55
C GLN A 136 -12.57 -1.00 -5.84
N ARG A 137 -13.53 -1.91 -6.13
CA ARG A 137 -13.55 -2.70 -7.39
C ARG A 137 -13.83 -1.84 -8.61
N GLU A 138 -14.75 -0.89 -8.48
CA GLU A 138 -15.20 -0.01 -9.57
C GLU A 138 -14.31 1.24 -9.73
N GLN A 139 -13.31 1.41 -8.85
CA GLN A 139 -12.50 2.61 -8.75
C GLN A 139 -11.89 3.04 -10.09
N GLY A 140 -12.32 4.20 -10.62
CA GLY A 140 -11.80 4.80 -11.86
C GLY A 140 -10.67 5.81 -11.65
N TRP A 141 -10.50 6.32 -10.42
CA TRP A 141 -9.50 7.31 -10.03
C TRP A 141 -8.90 6.95 -8.67
N VAL A 142 -7.65 7.36 -8.43
CA VAL A 142 -6.95 7.02 -7.18
C VAL A 142 -7.61 7.70 -5.98
N ASN A 143 -7.68 6.97 -4.86
CA ASN A 143 -8.18 7.44 -3.58
C ASN A 143 -6.99 7.92 -2.74
N ASN A 144 -6.52 9.14 -3.03
CA ASN A 144 -5.33 9.70 -2.37
C ASN A 144 -5.53 9.93 -0.88
N ASP A 145 -6.78 10.20 -0.46
CA ASP A 145 -7.15 10.46 0.93
C ASP A 145 -7.41 9.17 1.73
N ASN A 146 -7.31 8.00 1.09
CA ASN A 146 -7.67 6.71 1.69
C ASN A 146 -9.05 6.72 2.36
N ARG A 147 -10.04 7.33 1.69
CA ARG A 147 -11.41 7.43 2.19
C ARG A 147 -12.15 6.09 2.17
N TYR A 148 -12.88 5.78 3.23
CA TYR A 148 -13.78 4.63 3.34
C TYR A 148 -14.87 4.88 4.40
N PHE A 149 -15.92 4.06 4.43
CA PHE A 149 -16.92 4.08 5.50
C PHE A 149 -16.52 3.15 6.64
N ASP A 150 -16.49 3.63 7.89
CA ASP A 150 -16.27 2.80 9.08
C ASP A 150 -17.51 1.95 9.46
N ALA A 151 -17.44 1.21 10.58
CA ALA A 151 -18.52 0.33 11.03
C ALA A 151 -19.82 1.11 11.35
N GLU A 152 -19.68 2.37 11.73
CA GLU A 152 -20.77 3.28 12.06
C GLU A 152 -21.32 4.00 10.81
N MET A 153 -20.87 3.62 9.61
CA MET A 153 -21.22 4.24 8.32
C MET A 153 -20.80 5.71 8.21
N LYS A 154 -19.76 6.12 8.95
CA LYS A 154 -19.15 7.43 8.83
C LYS A 154 -17.98 7.38 7.84
N GLU A 155 -17.87 8.40 7.01
CA GLU A 155 -16.70 8.56 6.14
C GLU A 155 -15.47 8.92 6.99
N VAL A 156 -14.42 8.13 6.82
CA VAL A 156 -13.10 8.32 7.42
C VAL A 156 -12.11 8.59 6.29
N ALA A 157 -11.16 9.50 6.51
CA ALA A 157 -10.04 9.78 5.63
C ALA A 157 -8.72 9.64 6.42
N ILE A 158 -7.66 9.17 5.77
CA ILE A 158 -6.35 8.97 6.39
C ILE A 158 -5.31 9.81 5.67
N TYR A 159 -4.92 10.91 6.33
CA TYR A 159 -3.92 11.86 5.80
C TYR A 159 -2.49 11.55 6.25
N SER A 160 -2.29 10.70 7.26
CA SER A 160 -0.97 10.25 7.72
C SER A 160 -0.30 9.23 6.78
N VAL A 161 -0.94 8.93 5.65
CA VAL A 161 -0.32 8.22 4.52
C VAL A 161 -0.56 9.02 3.25
N GLN A 162 0.51 9.30 2.51
CA GLN A 162 0.46 10.10 1.30
C GLN A 162 0.90 9.27 0.10
N GLN A 163 0.11 9.32 -0.97
CA GLN A 163 0.38 8.67 -2.24
C GLN A 163 0.96 9.72 -3.20
N VAL A 164 2.27 9.66 -3.46
CA VAL A 164 2.96 10.69 -4.24
C VAL A 164 3.70 10.05 -5.40
N CYS A 165 3.34 10.43 -6.63
CA CYS A 165 3.83 9.79 -7.85
C CYS A 165 3.62 8.26 -7.78
N ASP A 166 4.69 7.48 -7.94
CA ASP A 166 4.74 6.01 -7.82
C ASP A 166 5.08 5.51 -6.41
N ARG A 167 5.12 6.40 -5.41
CA ARG A 167 5.54 6.08 -4.04
C ARG A 167 4.42 6.27 -3.02
N ALA A 168 4.64 5.70 -1.85
CA ALA A 168 3.80 5.90 -0.67
C ALA A 168 4.68 6.33 0.50
N PHE A 169 4.18 7.25 1.30
CA PHE A 169 4.88 7.76 2.48
C PHE A 169 3.98 7.63 3.70
N PHE A 170 4.54 7.10 4.78
CA PHE A 170 3.87 6.93 6.06
C PHE A 170 4.43 7.96 7.03
N ARG A 171 3.54 8.71 7.68
CA ARG A 171 3.93 9.66 8.72
C ARG A 171 4.21 8.89 10.01
N ARG A 172 5.33 9.21 10.66
CA ARG A 172 5.68 8.77 12.01
C ARG A 172 6.12 9.97 12.82
N GLY A 173 5.24 10.44 13.70
CA GLY A 173 5.42 11.69 14.42
C GLY A 173 5.67 12.85 13.46
N ASP A 174 6.89 13.37 13.49
CA ASP A 174 7.32 14.54 12.71
C ASP A 174 8.21 14.19 11.50
N GLN A 175 8.06 12.96 10.97
CA GLN A 175 8.80 12.49 9.81
C GLN A 175 7.90 11.74 8.82
N TRP A 176 8.09 11.99 7.53
CA TRP A 176 7.57 11.15 6.45
C TRP A 176 8.57 10.05 6.11
N ILE A 177 8.12 8.80 6.04
CA ILE A 177 8.98 7.65 5.73
C ILE A 177 8.48 6.95 4.46
N ASP A 178 9.36 6.81 3.47
CA ASP A 178 9.08 6.10 2.21
C ASP A 178 8.81 4.62 2.47
N ALA A 179 7.68 4.13 1.97
CA ALA A 179 7.22 2.75 2.18
C ALA A 179 8.23 1.68 1.74
N ARG A 180 9.10 2.00 0.78
CA ARG A 180 10.12 1.09 0.25
C ARG A 180 11.21 0.77 1.28
N LEU A 181 11.38 1.60 2.31
CA LEU A 181 12.32 1.33 3.41
C LEU A 181 11.86 0.18 4.32
N PHE A 182 10.61 -0.26 4.20
CA PHE A 182 10.06 -1.42 4.89
C PHE A 182 10.05 -2.69 4.01
N GLU A 183 10.42 -2.57 2.73
CA GLU A 183 10.58 -3.71 1.82
C GLU A 183 11.97 -4.35 2.00
N GLY A 184 12.03 -5.68 2.06
CA GLY A 184 13.31 -6.39 2.21
C GLY A 184 13.97 -6.20 3.58
N VAL A 185 15.25 -5.81 3.58
CA VAL A 185 16.04 -5.48 4.77
C VAL A 185 15.68 -4.05 5.20
N ILE A 186 15.04 -3.93 6.36
CA ILE A 186 14.60 -2.63 6.88
C ILE A 186 15.81 -1.76 7.19
N ARG A 187 15.79 -0.53 6.67
CA ARG A 187 16.88 0.44 6.87
C ARG A 187 16.30 1.83 7.09
N LEU A 188 16.26 2.23 8.36
CA LEU A 188 15.72 3.53 8.78
C LEU A 188 16.80 4.53 9.21
N GLU A 189 18.04 4.07 9.36
CA GLU A 189 19.16 4.97 9.58
C GLU A 189 19.56 5.65 8.26
N PRO A 190 19.70 6.99 8.24
CA PRO A 190 20.09 7.70 7.04
C PRO A 190 21.57 7.51 6.73
N ASP A 191 21.86 7.21 5.46
CA ASP A 191 23.21 7.26 4.89
C ASP A 191 23.67 8.71 4.68
N GLU A 192 22.72 9.60 4.51
CA GLU A 192 22.94 11.00 4.16
C GLU A 192 21.84 11.86 4.77
N ILE A 193 22.23 12.93 5.45
CA ILE A 193 21.31 13.96 5.95
C ILE A 193 21.52 15.20 5.09
N VAL A 194 20.44 15.69 4.50
CA VAL A 194 20.43 16.80 3.56
C VAL A 194 19.57 17.92 4.12
N THR A 195 20.15 19.10 4.27
CA THR A 195 19.37 20.29 4.62
C THR A 195 18.60 20.79 3.41
N TRP A 196 17.31 21.08 3.58
CA TRP A 196 16.50 21.71 2.55
C TRP A 196 17.13 23.01 2.04
N GLY A 197 17.05 23.24 0.72
CA GLY A 197 17.66 24.40 0.07
C GLY A 197 19.18 24.36 -0.10
N SER A 198 19.88 23.32 0.39
CA SER A 198 21.31 23.12 0.10
C SER A 198 21.57 22.78 -1.37
N ASP A 199 22.82 22.87 -1.84
CA ASP A 199 23.20 22.45 -3.20
C ASP A 199 22.86 20.98 -3.45
N ARG A 200 23.05 20.14 -2.43
CA ARG A 200 22.69 18.72 -2.50
C ARG A 200 21.18 18.51 -2.60
N PHE A 201 20.37 19.28 -1.88
CA PHE A 201 18.92 19.27 -2.06
C PHE A 201 18.53 19.65 -3.50
N HIS A 202 19.12 20.68 -4.08
CA HIS A 202 18.86 21.08 -5.46
C HIS A 202 19.28 20.01 -6.49
N ASP A 203 20.36 19.29 -6.23
CA ASP A 203 20.73 18.12 -7.04
C ASP A 203 19.66 17.02 -6.97
N ILE A 204 19.23 16.64 -5.76
CA ILE A 204 18.16 15.65 -5.56
C ILE A 204 16.87 16.09 -6.27
N ALA A 205 16.47 17.35 -6.13
CA ALA A 205 15.27 17.91 -6.75
C ALA A 205 15.33 17.84 -8.29
N ARG A 206 16.46 18.21 -8.90
CA ARG A 206 16.66 18.10 -10.36
C ARG A 206 16.55 16.65 -10.82
N ARG A 207 17.15 15.72 -10.08
CA ARG A 207 17.13 14.28 -10.43
C ARG A 207 15.76 13.65 -10.25
N LEU A 208 15.03 13.99 -9.18
CA LEU A 208 13.64 13.58 -9.01
C LEU A 208 12.76 14.14 -10.13
N THR A 209 12.98 15.39 -10.54
CA THR A 209 12.28 15.99 -11.68
C THR A 209 12.54 15.23 -12.98
N ALA A 210 13.80 14.92 -13.28
CA ALA A 210 14.17 14.11 -14.45
C ALA A 210 13.54 12.71 -14.42
N GLN A 211 13.31 12.16 -13.24
CA GLN A 211 12.63 10.88 -13.03
C GLN A 211 11.09 10.97 -13.03
N GLY A 212 10.50 12.17 -13.17
CA GLY A 212 9.06 12.39 -13.09
C GLY A 212 8.49 12.33 -11.67
N ARG A 213 9.33 12.46 -10.64
CA ARG A 213 8.98 12.37 -9.22
C ARG A 213 9.17 13.69 -8.42
N PRO A 214 8.99 14.90 -9.00
CA PRO A 214 9.26 16.14 -8.26
C PRO A 214 8.34 16.30 -7.02
N GLY A 215 7.14 15.75 -7.07
CA GLY A 215 6.16 15.83 -5.97
C GLY A 215 6.62 15.15 -4.67
N VAL A 216 7.61 14.26 -4.70
CA VAL A 216 8.14 13.63 -3.46
C VAL A 216 8.63 14.68 -2.46
N LEU A 217 9.11 15.82 -2.94
CA LEU A 217 9.59 16.92 -2.09
C LEU A 217 8.47 17.87 -1.64
N SER A 218 7.22 17.68 -2.09
CA SER A 218 6.09 18.54 -1.68
C SER A 218 5.35 18.02 -0.45
N LEU A 219 5.88 17.01 0.24
CA LEU A 219 5.31 16.51 1.50
C LEU A 219 5.54 17.56 2.59
N THR A 220 4.45 18.10 3.13
CA THR A 220 4.46 19.14 4.17
C THR A 220 3.97 18.59 5.51
N GLY A 221 4.01 19.45 6.53
CA GLY A 221 3.47 19.13 7.86
C GLY A 221 4.34 18.19 8.70
N ALA A 222 5.59 17.95 8.29
CA ALA A 222 6.59 17.21 9.04
C ALA A 222 7.98 17.87 8.85
N SER A 223 8.84 17.82 9.87
CA SER A 223 10.18 18.43 9.81
C SER A 223 11.18 17.64 8.96
N SER A 224 10.89 16.41 8.55
CA SER A 224 11.79 15.66 7.68
C SER A 224 11.11 14.62 6.78
N ILE A 225 11.80 14.27 5.69
CA ILE A 225 11.43 13.20 4.77
C ILE A 225 12.58 12.18 4.71
N LEU A 226 12.33 10.95 5.14
CA LEU A 226 13.26 9.83 5.01
C LEU A 226 12.87 8.98 3.79
N MET A 227 13.75 8.90 2.80
CA MET A 227 13.44 8.25 1.53
C MET A 227 14.60 7.48 0.92
N LEU A 228 14.27 6.44 0.16
CA LEU A 228 15.24 5.75 -0.69
C LEU A 228 15.51 6.56 -1.96
N PHE A 229 16.75 6.99 -2.14
CA PHE A 229 17.22 7.75 -3.29
C PHE A 229 18.53 7.14 -3.83
N ASP A 230 18.51 6.68 -5.08
CA ASP A 230 19.63 5.97 -5.73
C ASP A 230 20.27 4.84 -4.88
N GLY A 231 19.44 4.07 -4.19
CA GLY A 231 19.91 2.95 -3.35
C GLY A 231 20.45 3.36 -1.98
N ARG A 232 20.43 4.66 -1.65
CA ARG A 232 20.80 5.19 -0.33
C ARG A 232 19.59 5.69 0.43
N VAL A 233 19.62 5.59 1.75
CA VAL A 233 18.61 6.17 2.62
C VAL A 233 18.98 7.62 2.88
N VAL A 234 18.20 8.56 2.37
CA VAL A 234 18.44 9.99 2.49
C VAL A 234 17.36 10.59 3.39
N ARG A 235 17.79 11.34 4.41
CA ARG A 235 16.89 12.19 5.21
C ARG A 235 17.02 13.62 4.75
N ILE A 236 15.91 14.23 4.33
CA ILE A 236 15.84 15.65 3.99
C ILE A 236 15.19 16.36 5.16
N ASP A 237 15.92 17.25 5.83
CA ASP A 237 15.43 18.05 6.94
C ASP A 237 14.83 19.35 6.37
N SER A 238 13.52 19.55 6.53
CA SER A 238 12.78 20.73 6.09
C SER A 238 12.80 21.80 7.17
N PRO A 239 12.98 23.09 6.83
CA PRO A 239 12.58 24.15 7.74
C PRO A 239 11.08 24.03 7.98
N CYS A 240 10.69 24.08 9.24
CA CYS A 240 9.31 23.99 9.71
C CYS A 240 8.39 25.01 9.03
#